data_AF-A0A2N1NJX0-F1
#
_entry.id   AF-A0A2N1NJX0-F1
#
_cell.length_a   1.000
_cell.length_b   1.000
_cell.length_c   1.000
_cell.angle_alpha   90.00
_cell.angle_beta   90.00
_cell.angle_gamma   90.00
#
_symmetry.space_group_name_H-M   'P 1'
#
loop_
_entity.id
_entity.type
_entity.pdbx_description
1 polymer ?
#
loop_
_entity_poly.entity_id
_entity_poly.type
_entity_poly.pdbx_seq_one_letter_code
_entity_poly.pdbx_strand_id
1 'polypeptide(L)'
;MLYEAIAEYEEILISDDKKEEVEILRDININFMKQCYSRIWELLRGVYNRKFDEISKKKVYKNVIEHLWGFCYDKYKTRIWVKRCDEVAEIEKDRGIDLKKGKKE
;
A
#
# COMPACT_ATOMS: atom_id res chain seq x y z
N MET A 1 7.60 5.12 -6.97
CA MET A 1 6.90 4.48 -5.83
C MET A 1 5.69 3.68 -6.27
N LEU A 2 4.55 4.27 -6.66
CA LEU A 2 3.38 3.46 -7.04
C LEU A 2 3.62 2.59 -8.27
N TYR A 3 4.19 3.17 -9.34
CA TYR A 3 4.53 2.41 -10.55
C TYR A 3 5.55 1.29 -10.27
N GLU A 4 6.61 1.61 -9.53
CA GLU A 4 7.61 0.62 -9.06
C GLU A 4 6.94 -0.52 -8.26
N ALA A 5 6.04 -0.19 -7.33
CA ALA A 5 5.33 -1.19 -6.55
C ALA A 5 4.42 -2.08 -7.41
N ILE A 6 3.76 -1.52 -8.44
CA ILE A 6 2.96 -2.32 -9.39
C ILE A 6 3.87 -3.26 -10.19
N ALA A 7 5.01 -2.78 -10.68
CA ALA A 7 5.96 -3.59 -11.43
C ALA A 7 6.56 -4.72 -10.58
N GLU A 8 6.98 -4.42 -9.35
CA GLU A 8 7.46 -5.44 -8.40
C GLU A 8 6.37 -6.48 -8.07
N TYR A 9 5.12 -6.05 -7.91
CA TYR A 9 4.01 -6.97 -7.68
C TYR A 9 3.76 -7.87 -8.90
N GLU A 10 3.87 -7.33 -10.12
CA GLU A 10 3.79 -8.12 -11.35
C GLU A 10 4.89 -9.18 -11.40
N GLU A 11 6.14 -8.82 -11.08
CA GLU A 11 7.26 -9.77 -11.00
C GLU A 11 6.99 -10.91 -10.00
N ILE A 12 6.42 -10.58 -8.83
CA ILE A 12 6.03 -11.57 -7.82
C ILE A 12 4.95 -12.53 -8.37
N LEU A 13 3.94 -12.00 -9.04
CA LEU A 13 2.89 -12.84 -9.65
C LEU A 13 3.47 -13.75 -10.74
N ILE A 14 4.41 -13.24 -11.55
CA ILE A 14 5.12 -14.02 -12.58
C ILE A 14 5.95 -15.12 -11.93
N SER A 15 6.69 -14.83 -10.86
CA SER A 15 7.51 -15.84 -10.16
C SER A 15 6.66 -16.92 -9.48
N ASP A 16 5.45 -16.57 -9.06
CA ASP A 16 4.47 -17.49 -8.46
C ASP A 16 3.66 -18.29 -9.49
N ASP A 17 3.95 -18.16 -10.79
CA ASP A 17 3.18 -18.74 -11.92
C ASP A 17 1.68 -18.36 -11.92
N LYS A 18 1.33 -17.20 -11.37
CA LYS A 18 -0.04 -16.67 -11.29
C LYS A 18 -0.46 -15.95 -12.57
N LYS A 19 -0.51 -16.71 -13.67
CA LYS A 19 -0.74 -16.17 -15.02
C LYS A 19 -2.05 -15.38 -15.15
N GLU A 20 -3.15 -15.86 -14.57
CA GLU A 20 -4.45 -15.18 -14.62
C GLU A 20 -4.40 -13.82 -13.91
N GLU A 21 -3.78 -13.77 -12.73
CA GLU A 21 -3.63 -12.53 -11.96
C GLU A 21 -2.72 -11.52 -12.64
N VAL A 22 -1.68 -11.97 -13.37
CA VAL A 22 -0.84 -11.10 -14.21
C VAL A 22 -1.67 -10.45 -15.32
N GLU A 23 -2.50 -11.23 -16.02
CA GLU A 23 -3.38 -10.69 -17.06
C GLU A 23 -4.39 -9.68 -16.48
N ILE A 24 -5.01 -10.01 -15.34
CA ILE A 24 -5.91 -9.11 -14.64
C ILE A 24 -5.17 -7.83 -14.22
N LEU A 25 -3.97 -7.94 -13.64
CA LEU A 25 -3.17 -6.80 -13.21
C LEU A 25 -2.90 -5.84 -14.38
N ARG A 26 -2.50 -6.38 -15.54
CA ARG A 26 -2.25 -5.61 -16.76
C ARG A 26 -3.51 -4.93 -17.29
N ASP A 27 -4.67 -5.57 -17.17
CA ASP A 27 -5.97 -5.00 -17.55
C ASP A 27 -6.41 -3.84 -16.62
N ILE A 28 -6.14 -3.94 -15.32
CA ILE A 28 -6.58 -2.95 -14.33
C ILE A 28 -5.57 -1.82 -14.03
N ASN A 29 -4.29 -1.97 -14.38
CA ASN A 29 -3.21 -1.14 -13.84
C ASN A 29 -3.42 0.38 -14.05
N ILE A 30 -3.85 0.80 -15.23
CA ILE A 30 -4.09 2.21 -15.58
C ILE A 30 -5.23 2.77 -14.72
N ASN A 31 -6.34 2.03 -14.62
CA ASN A 31 -7.49 2.45 -13.82
C ASN A 31 -7.16 2.48 -12.32
N PHE A 32 -6.43 1.48 -11.83
CA PHE A 32 -5.96 1.42 -10.45
C PHE A 32 -5.08 2.65 -10.12
N MET A 33 -4.07 2.93 -10.95
CA MET A 33 -3.20 4.10 -10.78
C MET A 33 -4.00 5.40 -10.76
N LYS A 34 -4.93 5.58 -11.71
CA LYS A 34 -5.79 6.77 -11.78
C LYS A 34 -6.58 6.97 -10.48
N GLN A 35 -7.15 5.90 -9.93
CA GLN A 35 -7.88 5.97 -8.66
C GLN A 35 -6.95 6.30 -7.48
N CYS A 36 -5.76 5.69 -7.41
CA CYS A 36 -4.75 6.02 -6.39
C CYS A 36 -4.33 7.50 -6.43
N TYR A 37 -4.04 8.06 -7.62
CA TYR A 37 -3.61 9.45 -7.73
C TYR A 37 -4.72 10.44 -7.37
N SER A 38 -5.96 10.15 -7.76
CA SER A 38 -7.11 11.02 -7.42
C SER A 38 -7.34 11.15 -5.91
N ARG A 39 -6.88 10.15 -5.14
CA ARG A 39 -7.10 10.01 -3.69
C ARG A 39 -5.81 9.61 -2.99
N ILE A 40 -4.70 10.25 -3.35
CA ILE A 40 -3.38 9.89 -2.82
C ILE A 40 -3.33 9.89 -1.29
N TRP A 41 -4.10 10.76 -0.66
CA TRP A 41 -4.21 10.84 0.79
C TRP A 41 -4.83 9.60 1.45
N GLU A 42 -5.74 8.89 0.76
CA GLU A 42 -6.30 7.63 1.25
C GLU A 42 -5.20 6.56 1.28
N LEU A 43 -4.42 6.45 0.20
CA LEU A 43 -3.27 5.53 0.14
C LEU A 43 -2.24 5.84 1.22
N LEU A 44 -1.86 7.12 1.39
CA LEU A 44 -0.87 7.53 2.40
C LEU A 44 -1.31 7.23 3.84
N ARG A 45 -2.63 7.17 4.10
CA ARG A 45 -3.20 6.89 5.43
C ARG A 45 -3.61 5.43 5.62
N GLY A 46 -3.45 4.57 4.60
CA GLY A 46 -3.90 3.18 4.67
C GLY A 46 -5.41 3.02 4.64
N VAL A 47 -6.12 3.97 4.01
CA VAL A 47 -7.57 3.89 3.80
C VAL A 47 -7.84 3.26 2.44
N TYR A 48 -8.57 2.15 2.41
CA TYR A 48 -8.96 1.49 1.16
C TYR A 48 -9.94 2.36 0.37
N ASN A 49 -9.65 2.59 -0.92
CA ASN A 49 -10.50 3.38 -1.79
C ASN A 49 -11.63 2.52 -2.36
N ARG A 50 -12.86 2.73 -1.88
CA ARG A 50 -14.06 2.00 -2.36
C ARG A 50 -14.35 2.20 -3.85
N LYS A 51 -13.77 3.21 -4.52
CA LYS A 51 -13.89 3.36 -5.99
C LYS A 51 -13.18 2.25 -6.77
N PHE A 52 -12.33 1.47 -6.12
CA PHE A 52 -11.78 0.26 -6.71
C PHE A 52 -12.87 -0.76 -7.07
N ASP A 53 -13.99 -0.78 -6.33
CA ASP A 53 -15.14 -1.63 -6.65
C ASP A 53 -15.80 -1.27 -7.99
N GLU A 54 -15.55 -0.05 -8.51
CA GLU A 54 -16.04 0.41 -9.80
C GLU A 54 -15.16 -0.07 -10.96
N ILE A 55 -13.91 -0.49 -10.71
CA ILE A 55 -12.98 -0.99 -11.74
C ILE A 55 -13.51 -2.30 -12.33
N SER A 56 -14.03 -3.20 -11.49
CA SER A 56 -14.61 -4.46 -11.94
C SER A 56 -15.60 -5.02 -10.92
N LYS A 57 -16.67 -5.63 -11.44
CA LYS A 57 -17.65 -6.38 -10.64
C LYS A 57 -17.25 -7.85 -10.43
N LYS A 58 -16.24 -8.36 -11.17
CA LYS A 58 -15.80 -9.75 -11.08
C LYS A 58 -15.05 -9.99 -9.77
N LYS A 59 -15.40 -11.07 -9.05
CA LYS A 59 -14.78 -11.41 -7.77
C LYS A 59 -13.27 -11.59 -7.87
N VAL A 60 -12.79 -12.26 -8.91
CA VAL A 60 -11.34 -12.48 -9.13
C VAL A 60 -10.58 -11.16 -9.25
N TYR A 61 -11.14 -10.19 -9.98
CA TYR A 61 -10.55 -8.86 -10.12
C TYR A 61 -10.48 -8.12 -8.79
N LYS A 62 -11.54 -8.20 -7.97
CA LYS A 62 -11.56 -7.57 -6.65
C LYS A 62 -10.43 -8.10 -5.76
N ASN A 63 -10.22 -9.42 -5.75
CA ASN A 63 -9.13 -10.02 -4.99
C ASN A 63 -7.76 -9.49 -5.44
N VAL A 64 -7.52 -9.41 -6.76
CA VAL A 64 -6.26 -8.87 -7.30
C VAL A 64 -6.09 -7.40 -6.91
N ILE A 65 -7.16 -6.58 -6.97
CA ILE A 65 -7.11 -5.17 -6.57
C ILE A 65 -6.82 -5.02 -5.08
N GLU A 66 -7.47 -5.81 -4.22
CA GLU A 66 -7.25 -5.79 -2.77
C GLU A 66 -5.80 -6.15 -2.41
N HIS A 67 -5.27 -7.23 -2.99
CA HIS A 67 -3.89 -7.64 -2.77
C HIS A 67 -2.89 -6.61 -3.31
N LEU A 68 -3.12 -6.08 -4.52
CA LEU A 68 -2.29 -5.02 -5.10
C LEU A 68 -2.27 -3.76 -4.23
N TRP A 69 -3.45 -3.35 -3.73
CA TRP A 69 -3.55 -2.19 -2.84
C TRP A 69 -2.78 -2.41 -1.54
N GLY A 70 -2.94 -3.59 -0.92
CA GLY A 70 -2.20 -3.95 0.29
C GLY A 70 -0.69 -3.91 0.07
N PHE A 71 -0.23 -4.49 -1.04
CA PHE A 71 1.18 -4.46 -1.43
C PHE A 71 1.71 -3.03 -1.62
N CYS A 72 0.98 -2.20 -2.36
CA CYS A 72 1.34 -0.80 -2.57
C CYS A 72 1.40 -0.05 -1.24
N TYR A 73 0.38 -0.17 -0.41
CA TYR A 73 0.33 0.50 0.88
C TYR A 73 1.51 0.11 1.78
N ASP A 74 1.84 -1.18 1.85
CA ASP A 74 2.95 -1.65 2.68
C ASP A 74 4.31 -1.08 2.23
N LYS A 75 4.53 -0.96 0.91
CA LYS A 75 5.71 -0.28 0.35
C LYS A 75 5.79 1.19 0.77
N TYR A 76 4.66 1.91 0.71
CA TYR A 76 4.59 3.30 1.15
C TYR A 76 4.83 3.43 2.66
N LYS A 77 4.18 2.57 3.46
CA LYS A 77 4.31 2.53 4.92
C LYS A 77 5.77 2.29 5.33
N THR A 78 6.42 1.28 4.76
CA THR A 78 7.80 0.92 5.09
C THR A 78 8.79 2.01 4.66
N ARG A 79 8.59 2.62 3.49
CA ARG A 79 9.52 3.63 2.97
C ARG A 79 9.40 4.99 3.64
N ILE A 80 8.19 5.38 4.05
CA ILE A 80 7.90 6.72 4.58
C ILE A 80 7.55 6.67 6.06
N TRP A 81 6.53 5.89 6.43
CA TRP A 81 5.94 5.96 7.75
C TRP A 81 6.88 5.40 8.82
N VAL A 82 7.47 4.23 8.58
CA VAL A 82 8.44 3.62 9.50
C VAL A 82 9.64 4.55 9.73
N LYS A 83 10.24 5.07 8.64
CA LYS A 83 11.36 6.02 8.75
C LYS A 83 11.02 7.26 9.57
N ARG A 84 9.82 7.83 9.36
CA ARG A 84 9.35 8.99 10.13
C ARG A 84 9.12 8.65 11.60
N CYS A 85 8.59 7.46 11.90
CA CYS A 85 8.44 7.00 13.27
C CYS A 85 9.80 6.82 13.95
N ASP A 86 10.78 6.26 13.26
CA ASP A 86 12.14 6.08 13.77
C ASP A 86 12.81 7.44 14.04
N GLU A 87 12.69 8.39 13.11
CA GLU A 87 13.19 9.77 13.29
C GLU A 87 12.56 10.47 14.49
N VAL A 88 11.23 10.36 14.65
CA VAL A 88 10.52 10.93 15.81
C VAL A 88 10.98 10.28 17.11
N ALA A 89 11.13 8.95 17.12
CA ALA A 89 11.58 8.22 18.30
C ALA A 89 12.99 8.65 18.75
N GLU A 90 13.91 8.89 17.80
CA GLU A 90 15.24 9.43 18.15
C GLU A 90 15.16 10.87 18.67
N ILE A 91 14.31 11.73 18.09
CA ILE A 91 14.09 13.10 18.60
C ILE A 91 13.49 13.09 20.02
N GLU A 92 12.53 12.21 20.29
CA GLU A 92 11.90 12.05 21.61
C GLU A 92 12.93 11.59 22.64
N LYS A 93 13.78 10.63 22.28
CA LYS A 93 14.88 10.14 23.11
C LYS A 93 15.90 11.23 23.41
N ASP A 94 16.29 12.04 22.43
CA ASP A 94 17.19 13.20 22.62
C ASP A 94 16.57 14.26 23.55
N ARG A 95 15.24 14.39 23.55
CA ARG A 95 14.49 15.29 24.45
C ARG A 95 14.20 14.68 25.82
N GLY A 96 14.63 13.45 26.08
CA GLY A 96 14.33 12.73 27.32
C GLY A 96 12.85 12.37 27.50
N ILE A 97 12.07 12.37 26.42
CA ILE A 97 10.65 11.97 26.40
C ILE A 97 10.62 10.43 26.29
N ASP A 98 10.40 9.76 27.42
CA ASP A 98 10.23 8.31 27.44
C ASP A 98 8.75 7.93 27.35
N LEU A 99 8.31 7.49 26.17
CA LEU A 99 6.95 6.99 25.92
C LEU A 99 6.55 5.83 26.87
N LYS A 100 7.50 5.16 27.54
CA LYS A 100 7.20 4.10 28.52
C LYS A 100 6.66 4.62 29.85
N LYS A 101 6.77 5.92 30.16
CA LYS A 101 6.27 6.49 31.42
C LYS A 101 4.74 6.72 31.47
N GLY A 102 4.03 6.54 30.35
CA GLY A 102 2.57 6.74 30.26
C GLY A 102 1.69 5.53 30.55
N LYS A 103 2.26 4.32 30.70
CA LYS A 103 1.51 3.14 31.20
C LYS A 103 1.69 3.02 32.72
N LYS A 104 1.12 3.97 33.47
CA LYS A 104 0.85 3.77 34.89
C LYS A 104 -0.66 3.58 35.05
N GLU A 105 -1.00 2.37 35.47
CA GLU A 105 -2.20 1.88 36.17
C GLU A 105 -3.58 2.41 35.75
#